data_AF-A0A3D4H2A1-F1
#
_entry.id   AF-A0A3D4H2A1-F1
#
_cell.length_a   1.000
_cell.length_b   1.000
_cell.length_c   1.000
_cell.angle_alpha   90.00
_cell.angle_beta   90.00
_cell.angle_gamma   90.00
#
_symmetry.space_group_name_H-M   'P 1'
#
loop_
_entity.id
_entity.type
_entity.pdbx_description
1 polymer ?
#
loop_
_entity_poly.entity_id
_entity_poly.type
_entity_poly.pdbx_seq_one_letter_code
_entity_poly.pdbx_strand_id
1 'polypeptide(L)'
;MAGHKHPSYLKIYITLVVLFIVSVVGPEVAPAFGVFAKPVVLLTAFGIAIWKAYLVCAYFMHLKFEKIYAPYILLACLSLLFVFFFGTATDAMFANGHNWVKPVSEEEATKEAMARSYVLNKDKHGDDYGNGHDSGDDHDH
;
A
#
# COMPACT_ATOMS: atom_id res chain seq x y z
N MET A 1 -27.80 2.07 44.30
CA MET A 1 -26.99 2.78 43.28
C MET A 1 -26.75 1.81 42.12
N ALA A 2 -27.65 1.77 41.13
CA ALA A 2 -27.51 0.85 40.00
C ALA A 2 -26.38 1.35 39.09
N GLY A 3 -25.23 0.68 39.12
CA GLY A 3 -24.12 0.97 38.22
C GLY A 3 -24.48 0.60 36.79
N HIS A 4 -24.89 1.57 35.98
CA HIS A 4 -25.14 1.36 34.57
C HIS A 4 -23.83 0.93 33.87
N LYS A 5 -23.85 -0.30 33.35
CA LYS A 5 -22.75 -0.93 32.61
C LYS A 5 -22.64 -0.32 31.22
N HIS A 6 -22.17 0.93 31.15
CA HIS A 6 -21.92 1.59 29.86
C HIS A 6 -20.84 0.82 29.10
N PRO A 7 -21.06 0.48 27.81
CA PRO A 7 -20.03 -0.13 26.99
C PRO A 7 -18.82 0.79 26.96
N SER A 8 -17.65 0.26 27.37
CA SER A 8 -16.44 1.07 27.51
C SER A 8 -15.81 1.33 26.14
N TYR A 9 -16.33 2.29 25.37
CA TYR A 9 -15.81 2.68 24.04
C TYR A 9 -14.31 2.98 24.02
N LEU A 10 -13.79 3.49 25.14
CA LEU A 10 -12.36 3.74 25.35
C LEU A 10 -11.52 2.46 25.20
N LYS A 11 -12.02 1.30 25.66
CA LYS A 11 -11.32 0.02 25.49
C LYS A 11 -11.21 -0.39 24.03
N ILE A 12 -12.30 -0.23 23.26
CA ILE A 12 -12.27 -0.53 21.81
C ILE A 12 -11.34 0.45 21.09
N TYR A 13 -11.38 1.74 21.44
CA TYR A 13 -10.47 2.74 20.88
C TYR A 13 -9.00 2.36 21.09
N ILE A 14 -8.60 1.99 22.32
CA ILE A 14 -7.24 1.54 22.60
C ILE A 14 -6.88 0.31 21.76
N THR A 15 -7.76 -0.67 21.64
CA THR A 15 -7.54 -1.83 20.78
C THR A 15 -7.29 -1.42 19.33
N LEU A 16 -8.05 -0.47 18.79
CA LEU A 16 -7.84 0.03 17.42
C LEU A 16 -6.50 0.75 17.26
N VAL A 17 -6.07 1.51 18.27
CA VAL A 17 -4.76 2.18 18.28
C VAL A 17 -3.64 1.15 18.30
N VAL A 18 -3.74 0.11 19.12
CA VAL A 18 -2.76 -0.99 19.16
C VAL A 18 -2.69 -1.68 17.80
N LEU A 19 -3.83 -2.04 17.20
CA LEU A 19 -3.85 -2.64 15.87
C LEU A 19 -3.25 -1.73 14.79
N PHE A 20 -3.46 -0.43 14.91
CA PHE A 20 -2.86 0.55 14.00
C PHE A 20 -1.34 0.59 14.15
N ILE A 21 -0.83 0.68 15.38
CA ILE A 21 0.62 0.66 15.64
C ILE A 21 1.25 -0.62 15.10
N VAL A 22 0.62 -1.78 15.35
CA VAL A 22 1.10 -3.07 14.82
C VAL A 22 1.13 -3.06 13.28
N SER A 23 0.13 -2.48 12.63
CA SER A 23 0.10 -2.36 11.17
C SER A 23 1.16 -1.41 10.60
N VAL A 24 1.53 -0.34 11.32
CA VAL A 24 2.57 0.61 10.91
C VAL A 24 3.96 0.02 11.12
N VAL A 25 4.17 -0.71 12.22
CA VAL A 25 5.46 -1.32 12.55
C VAL A 25 5.70 -2.62 11.77
N GLY A 26 4.64 -3.34 11.39
CA GLY A 26 4.73 -4.63 10.68
C GLY A 26 5.62 -4.63 9.43
N PRO A 27 5.55 -3.63 8.53
CA PRO A 27 6.44 -3.51 7.37
C PRO A 27 7.92 -3.27 7.73
N GLU A 28 8.21 -2.62 8.87
CA GLU A 28 9.59 -2.30 9.29
C GLU A 28 10.31 -3.53 9.86
N VAL A 29 9.57 -4.46 10.47
CA VAL A 29 10.11 -5.77 10.88
C VAL A 29 10.08 -6.82 9.76
N ALA A 30 9.38 -6.54 8.65
CA ALA A 30 9.32 -7.42 7.49
C ALA A 30 10.67 -7.83 6.88
N PRO A 31 11.69 -6.96 6.71
CA PRO A 31 12.97 -7.36 6.12
C PRO A 31 13.69 -8.47 6.91
N ALA A 32 13.35 -8.68 8.19
CA ALA A 32 13.87 -9.80 8.98
C ALA A 32 13.37 -11.19 8.50
N PHE A 33 12.27 -11.24 7.73
CA PHE A 33 11.64 -12.48 7.26
C PHE A 33 12.12 -12.94 5.87
N GLY A 34 13.08 -12.24 5.25
CA GLY A 34 13.69 -12.66 3.98
C GLY A 34 12.72 -12.72 2.79
N VAL A 35 12.83 -13.75 1.95
CA VAL A 35 12.11 -13.87 0.66
C VAL A 35 10.57 -13.92 0.82
N PHE A 36 10.06 -14.41 1.96
CA PHE A 36 8.62 -14.50 2.22
C PHE A 36 8.01 -13.24 2.83
N ALA A 37 8.81 -12.18 3.06
CA ALA A 37 8.36 -10.96 3.73
C ALA A 37 7.16 -10.29 3.04
N LYS A 38 7.19 -10.14 1.70
CA LYS A 38 6.16 -9.41 0.95
C LYS A 38 4.76 -10.03 1.06
N PRO A 39 4.54 -11.31 0.69
CA PRO A 39 3.20 -11.90 0.77
C PRO A 39 2.71 -12.02 2.22
N VAL A 40 3.60 -12.31 3.17
CA VAL A 40 3.22 -12.44 4.59
C VAL A 40 2.78 -11.10 5.17
N VAL A 41 3.49 -10.01 4.88
CA VAL A 41 3.10 -8.66 5.31
C VAL A 41 1.80 -8.24 4.67
N LEU A 42 1.59 -8.51 3.39
CA LEU A 42 0.33 -8.19 2.71
C LEU A 42 -0.85 -8.93 3.35
N LEU A 43 -0.72 -10.23 3.58
CA LEU A 43 -1.77 -11.03 4.22
C LEU A 43 -2.06 -10.55 5.65
N THR A 44 -1.02 -10.25 6.41
CA THR A 44 -1.13 -9.77 7.80
C THR A 44 -1.78 -8.39 7.85
N ALA A 45 -1.34 -7.46 7.00
CA ALA A 45 -1.91 -6.13 6.89
C ALA A 45 -3.39 -6.19 6.50
N PHE A 46 -3.75 -7.03 5.52
CA PHE A 46 -5.14 -7.22 5.09
C PHE A 46 -6.01 -7.82 6.20
N GLY A 47 -5.50 -8.82 6.93
CA GLY A 47 -6.18 -9.42 8.06
C GLY A 47 -6.46 -8.41 9.18
N ILE A 48 -5.45 -7.61 9.54
CA ILE A 48 -5.59 -6.53 10.53
C ILE A 48 -6.62 -5.48 10.05
N ALA A 49 -6.61 -5.12 8.76
CA ALA A 49 -7.56 -4.18 8.19
C ALA A 49 -9.01 -4.68 8.30
N ILE A 50 -9.27 -5.96 8.01
CA ILE A 50 -10.59 -6.57 8.16
C ILE A 50 -11.05 -6.52 9.62
N TRP A 51 -10.18 -6.90 10.56
CA TRP A 51 -10.53 -6.88 11.99
C TRP A 51 -10.82 -5.47 12.49
N LYS A 52 -10.01 -4.50 12.06
CA LYS A 52 -10.22 -3.08 12.37
C LYS A 52 -11.58 -2.59 11.86
N ALA A 53 -11.91 -2.89 10.60
CA ALA A 53 -13.19 -2.50 10.01
C ALA A 53 -14.38 -3.13 10.77
N TYR A 54 -14.29 -4.42 11.13
CA TYR A 54 -15.31 -5.10 11.92
C TYR A 54 -15.55 -4.41 13.28
N LEU A 55 -14.47 -4.09 14.02
CA LEU A 55 -14.60 -3.40 15.31
C LEU A 55 -15.21 -2.00 15.17
N VAL A 56 -14.86 -1.26 14.11
CA VAL A 56 -15.45 0.06 13.83
C VAL A 56 -16.95 -0.06 13.54
N CYS A 57 -17.33 -0.97 12.66
CA CYS A 57 -18.73 -1.20 12.31
C CYS A 57 -19.55 -1.69 13.51
N ALA A 58 -19.03 -2.63 14.29
CA ALA A 58 -19.76 -3.22 15.42
C ALA A 58 -19.93 -2.24 16.59
N TYR A 59 -18.91 -1.44 16.91
CA TYR A 59 -18.89 -0.63 18.14
C TYR A 59 -19.01 0.89 17.92
N PHE A 60 -18.45 1.45 16.84
CA PHE A 60 -18.54 2.90 16.58
C PHE A 60 -19.78 3.26 15.74
N MET A 61 -20.13 2.43 14.76
CA MET A 61 -21.38 2.59 14.00
C MET A 61 -22.62 2.03 14.72
N HIS A 62 -22.46 1.51 15.94
CA HIS A 62 -23.55 0.97 16.78
C HIS A 62 -24.39 -0.16 16.15
N LEU A 63 -23.93 -0.77 15.06
CA LEU A 63 -24.67 -1.82 14.34
C LEU A 63 -24.98 -3.05 15.19
N LYS A 64 -24.19 -3.31 16.24
CA LYS A 64 -24.41 -4.42 17.17
C LYS A 64 -25.56 -4.18 18.14
N PHE A 65 -25.93 -2.92 18.40
CA PHE A 65 -26.93 -2.55 19.40
C PHE A 65 -28.21 -1.95 18.78
N GLU A 66 -28.20 -1.62 17.49
CA GLU A 66 -29.34 -1.04 16.77
C GLU A 66 -30.11 -2.07 15.92
N LYS A 67 -31.03 -1.56 15.09
CA LYS A 67 -31.99 -2.29 14.27
C LYS A 67 -31.29 -3.25 13.30
N ILE A 68 -31.83 -4.46 13.20
CA ILE A 68 -31.25 -5.56 12.40
C ILE A 68 -31.07 -5.22 10.90
N TYR A 69 -31.78 -4.21 10.37
CA TYR A 69 -31.68 -3.78 8.97
C TYR A 69 -30.38 -3.06 8.59
N ALA A 70 -29.75 -2.35 9.54
CA ALA A 70 -28.57 -1.54 9.28
C ALA A 70 -27.37 -2.33 8.70
N PRO A 71 -26.97 -3.51 9.24
CA PRO A 71 -25.89 -4.30 8.65
C PRO A 71 -26.23 -4.83 7.24
N TYR A 72 -27.50 -5.11 6.93
CA TYR A 72 -27.88 -5.58 5.58
C TYR A 72 -27.75 -4.47 4.54
N ILE A 73 -28.14 -3.24 4.89
CA ILE A 73 -27.97 -2.08 4.00
C ILE A 73 -26.48 -1.78 3.80
N LEU A 74 -25.68 -1.82 4.87
CA LEU A 74 -24.23 -1.64 4.77
C LEU A 74 -23.59 -2.73 3.90
N LEU A 75 -23.98 -3.99 4.10
CA LEU A 75 -23.51 -5.11 3.28
C LEU A 75 -23.89 -4.89 1.81
N ALA A 76 -25.12 -4.46 1.51
CA ALA A 76 -25.55 -4.16 0.14
C ALA A 76 -24.72 -3.04 -0.50
N CYS A 77 -24.46 -1.94 0.22
CA CYS A 77 -23.57 -0.87 -0.23
C CYS A 77 -22.13 -1.37 -0.46
N LEU A 78 -21.61 -2.20 0.44
CA LEU A 78 -20.28 -2.78 0.33
C LEU A 78 -20.20 -3.74 -0.87
N SER A 79 -21.22 -4.56 -1.09
CA SER A 79 -21.32 -5.45 -2.25
C SER A 79 -21.36 -4.66 -3.56
N LEU A 80 -22.16 -3.59 -3.63
CA LEU A 80 -22.17 -2.70 -4.80
C LEU A 80 -20.81 -2.05 -5.03
N LEU A 81 -20.15 -1.57 -3.97
CA LEU A 81 -18.80 -1.02 -4.05
C LEU A 81 -17.80 -2.06 -4.54
N PHE A 82 -17.92 -3.31 -4.09
CA PHE A 82 -17.06 -4.40 -4.57
C PHE A 82 -17.24 -4.68 -6.06
N VAL A 83 -18.49 -4.78 -6.54
CA VAL A 83 -18.78 -4.96 -7.97
C VAL A 83 -18.26 -3.78 -8.79
N PHE A 84 -18.48 -2.55 -8.32
CA PHE A 84 -17.98 -1.34 -8.97
C PHE A 84 -16.44 -1.30 -9.00
N PHE A 85 -15.79 -1.63 -7.88
CA PHE A 85 -14.34 -1.67 -7.78
C PHE A 85 -13.75 -2.69 -8.76
N PHE A 86 -14.27 -3.91 -8.80
CA PHE A 86 -13.76 -4.91 -9.74
C PHE A 86 -14.03 -4.54 -11.19
N GLY A 87 -15.21 -3.99 -11.52
CA GLY A 87 -15.52 -3.54 -12.88
C GLY A 87 -14.61 -2.41 -13.36
N THR A 88 -14.36 -1.41 -12.50
CA THR A 88 -13.48 -0.27 -12.84
C THR A 88 -11.99 -0.62 -12.74
N ALA A 89 -11.60 -1.52 -11.84
CA ALA A 89 -10.22 -1.97 -11.73
C ALA A 89 -9.81 -2.75 -12.98
N THR A 90 -10.66 -3.63 -13.50
CA THR A 90 -10.35 -4.30 -14.78
C THR A 90 -10.23 -3.30 -15.92
N ASP A 91 -11.09 -2.28 -15.98
CA ASP A 91 -11.02 -1.24 -17.00
C ASP A 91 -9.71 -0.43 -16.91
N ALA A 92 -9.29 -0.05 -15.69
CA ALA A 92 -8.07 0.73 -15.47
C ALA A 92 -6.77 -0.09 -15.62
N MET A 93 -6.80 -1.40 -15.37
CA MET A 93 -5.61 -2.26 -15.41
C MET A 93 -5.23 -2.68 -16.83
N PHE A 94 -6.17 -2.68 -17.78
CA PHE A 94 -5.86 -3.04 -19.17
C PHE A 94 -5.41 -1.82 -19.97
N ALA A 95 -4.21 -1.92 -20.54
CA ALA A 95 -3.62 -0.94 -21.43
C ALA A 95 -4.29 -0.82 -22.81
N ASN A 96 -5.22 -1.72 -23.13
CA ASN A 96 -5.74 -1.91 -24.48
C ASN A 96 -7.24 -1.60 -24.53
N GLY A 97 -7.61 -0.53 -25.24
CA GLY A 97 -9.00 -0.17 -25.55
C GLY A 97 -9.22 -0.13 -27.06
N HIS A 98 -10.43 -0.47 -27.53
CA HIS A 98 -10.75 -0.62 -28.96
C HIS A 98 -10.56 0.67 -29.81
N ASN A 99 -10.31 1.82 -29.19
CA ASN A 99 -10.06 3.10 -29.86
C ASN A 99 -8.95 3.93 -29.16
N TRP A 100 -8.17 3.34 -28.26
CA TRP A 100 -7.14 4.06 -27.52
C TRP A 100 -5.76 3.64 -28.03
N VAL A 101 -5.04 4.58 -28.63
CA VAL A 101 -3.66 4.40 -29.10
C VAL A 101 -2.74 5.11 -28.11
N LYS A 102 -1.94 4.35 -27.35
CA LYS A 102 -0.88 4.96 -26.53
C LYS A 102 0.20 5.49 -27.48
N PRO A 103 0.57 6.79 -27.42
CA PRO A 103 1.56 7.37 -28.31
C PRO A 103 2.98 6.84 -28.07
N VAL A 104 3.22 6.18 -26.92
CA VAL A 104 4.51 5.60 -26.53
C VAL A 104 4.24 4.18 -26.01
N SER A 105 5.01 3.21 -26.49
CA SER A 105 4.91 1.83 -26.00
C SER A 105 5.33 1.74 -24.53
N GLU A 106 4.73 0.85 -23.76
CA GLU A 106 5.05 0.70 -22.33
C GLU A 106 6.54 0.37 -22.11
N GLU A 107 7.15 -0.34 -23.05
CA GLU A 107 8.58 -0.61 -23.06
C GLU A 107 9.44 0.64 -23.25
N GLU A 108 9.06 1.54 -24.16
CA GLU A 108 9.80 2.78 -24.38
C GLU A 108 9.64 3.74 -23.19
N ALA A 109 8.44 3.83 -22.63
CA ALA A 109 8.18 4.64 -21.44
C ALA A 109 8.95 4.13 -20.21
N THR A 110 9.05 2.80 -20.04
CA THR A 110 9.86 2.20 -18.96
C THR A 110 11.35 2.33 -19.21
N LYS A 111 11.83 2.18 -20.45
CA LYS A 111 13.23 2.44 -20.82
C LYS A 111 13.60 3.90 -20.60
N GLU A 112 12.75 4.85 -20.95
CA GLU A 112 12.98 6.28 -20.70
C GLU A 112 12.95 6.61 -19.20
N ALA A 113 11.99 6.06 -18.44
CA ALA A 113 11.92 6.24 -16.98
C ALA A 113 13.14 5.62 -16.26
N MET A 114 13.61 4.46 -16.75
CA MET A 114 14.83 3.81 -16.26
C MET A 114 16.07 4.64 -16.63
N ALA A 115 16.15 5.16 -17.86
CA ALA A 115 17.24 6.03 -18.29
C ALA A 115 17.28 7.34 -17.49
N ARG A 116 16.12 7.99 -17.26
CA ARG A 116 16.01 9.18 -16.41
C ARG A 116 16.40 8.88 -14.96
N SER A 117 15.99 7.75 -14.40
CA SER A 117 16.36 7.39 -13.03
C SER A 117 17.85 7.00 -12.91
N TYR A 118 18.43 6.37 -13.93
CA TYR A 118 19.86 6.08 -14.01
C TYR A 118 20.71 7.36 -14.10
N VAL A 119 20.30 8.33 -14.93
CA VAL A 119 20.95 9.65 -15.03
C VAL A 119 20.86 10.39 -13.69
N LEU A 120 19.67 10.52 -13.11
CA LEU A 120 19.48 11.17 -11.80
C LEU A 120 20.23 10.49 -10.64
N ASN A 121 20.50 9.19 -10.74
CA ASN A 121 21.28 8.44 -9.74
C ASN A 121 22.79 8.60 -9.98
N LYS A 122 23.23 8.60 -11.24
CA LYS A 122 24.61 8.89 -11.64
C LYS A 122 25.04 10.29 -11.20
N ASP A 123 24.14 11.27 -11.29
CA ASP A 123 24.41 12.65 -10.87
C ASP A 123 24.49 12.80 -9.33
N LYS A 124 24.01 11.82 -8.56
CA LYS A 124 24.10 11.78 -7.08
C LYS A 124 25.29 10.97 -6.54
N HIS A 125 25.99 10.25 -7.43
CA HIS A 125 27.19 9.46 -7.11
C HIS A 125 28.41 9.90 -7.93
N GLY A 126 28.29 10.98 -8.71
CA GLY A 126 29.32 11.47 -9.65
C GLY A 126 30.17 12.62 -9.13
N ASP A 127 29.96 13.04 -7.89
CA ASP A 127 30.70 14.09 -7.20
C ASP A 127 31.60 13.53 -6.09
N ASP A 128 32.29 12.42 -6.36
CA ASP A 128 33.51 12.07 -5.64
C ASP A 128 34.46 11.31 -6.58
N TYR A 129 35.77 11.52 -6.40
CA TYR A 129 36.90 11.21 -7.30
C TYR A 129 36.94 12.08 -8.57
N GLY A 130 37.88 13.00 -8.77
CA GLY A 130 39.21 13.12 -8.19
C GLY A 130 40.12 13.67 -9.30
N ASN A 131 40.38 14.97 -9.21
CA ASN A 131 41.40 15.68 -9.95
C ASN A 131 42.75 14.93 -9.84
N GLY A 132 43.35 14.57 -10.97
CA GLY A 132 44.59 13.80 -11.03
C GLY A 132 45.29 14.00 -12.37
N HIS A 133 46.11 15.05 -12.40
CA HIS A 133 47.04 15.45 -13.45
C HIS A 133 48.06 14.35 -13.78
N ASP A 134 48.54 14.39 -15.04
CA ASP A 134 49.96 14.29 -15.46
C ASP A 134 50.47 13.03 -16.20
N SER A 135 51.14 13.33 -17.33
CA SER A 135 52.23 12.64 -18.06
C SER A 135 52.10 11.15 -18.38
N GLY A 136 52.11 10.69 -19.64
CA GLY A 136 53.18 10.91 -20.63
C GLY A 136 54.22 9.80 -20.49
N ASP A 137 54.18 8.77 -21.35
CA ASP A 137 55.36 7.98 -21.70
C ASP A 137 55.12 7.10 -22.94
N ASP A 138 56.14 7.11 -23.79
CA ASP A 138 56.31 6.49 -25.09
C ASP A 138 56.56 4.96 -25.01
N HIS A 139 56.81 4.36 -26.19
CA HIS A 139 57.44 3.05 -26.46
C HIS A 139 56.47 1.83 -26.45
N ASP A 140 56.41 0.93 -27.45
CA ASP A 140 57.46 0.36 -28.32
C ASP A 140 56.93 -0.21 -29.66
N HIS A 141 57.78 -0.10 -30.67
CA HIS A 141 58.11 -0.96 -31.83
C HIS A 141 57.14 -2.04 -32.35
#